data_AF-A0A523WJJ6-F1
#
_entry.id   AF-A0A523WJJ6-F1
#
_cell.length_a   1.000
_cell.length_b   1.000
_cell.length_c   1.000
_cell.angle_alpha   90.00
_cell.angle_beta   90.00
_cell.angle_gamma   90.00
#
_symmetry.space_group_name_H-M   'P 1'
#
loop_
_entity.id
_entity.type
_entity.pdbx_description
1 polymer ?
#
loop_
_entity_poly.entity_id
_entity_poly.type
_entity_poly.pdbx_seq_one_letter_code
_entity_poly.pdbx_strand_id
1 'polypeptide(L)'
;MKDERIRKYAQTLLEYSLELKRGDLFAIVAEPISAPLVYEVYREALRRGAHPYTDITLPDLTEIFLKSASDKQLQYISPLARVEAQRMDAILHIRGGENTKSLSNVDPKAQAKMQRPRVALRKILQRREAQGKFRWCLTQYPTHASAQDAHMSLAEYEGFVSKACFLDKRDPVAAWRKLSKDQERIVR
;
A
#
# COMPACT_ATOMS: atom_id res chain seq x y z
N MET A 1 21.40 -3.86 -13.11
CA MET A 1 20.52 -5.01 -13.34
C MET A 1 19.43 -4.96 -12.28
N LYS A 2 18.16 -4.74 -12.66
CA LYS A 2 17.06 -4.60 -11.69
C LYS A 2 16.86 -5.91 -10.95
N ASP A 3 16.64 -5.84 -9.64
CA ASP A 3 16.33 -7.02 -8.84
C ASP A 3 15.06 -7.69 -9.40
N GLU A 4 15.21 -8.90 -9.93
CA GLU A 4 14.13 -9.69 -10.53
C GLU A 4 12.99 -9.90 -9.53
N ARG A 5 13.31 -9.96 -8.22
CA ARG A 5 12.33 -10.10 -7.14
C ARG A 5 11.38 -8.91 -7.10
N ILE A 6 11.88 -7.69 -7.27
CA ILE A 6 11.04 -6.46 -7.28
C ILE A 6 10.10 -6.46 -8.49
N ARG A 7 10.59 -6.88 -9.67
CA ARG A 7 9.73 -7.01 -10.85
C ARG A 7 8.64 -8.07 -10.66
N LYS A 8 9.00 -9.23 -10.13
CA LYS A 8 8.05 -10.30 -9.77
C LYS A 8 7.03 -9.82 -8.74
N TYR A 9 7.47 -8.99 -7.80
CA TYR A 9 6.60 -8.42 -6.78
C TYR A 9 5.54 -7.52 -7.40
N ALA A 10 5.96 -6.56 -8.23
CA ALA A 10 5.05 -5.68 -8.95
C ALA A 10 4.04 -6.47 -9.80
N GLN A 11 4.50 -7.50 -10.53
CA GLN A 11 3.60 -8.37 -11.30
C GLN A 11 2.59 -9.07 -10.40
N THR A 12 3.03 -9.64 -9.28
CA THR A 12 2.15 -10.35 -8.34
C THR A 12 1.08 -9.43 -7.76
N LEU A 13 1.48 -8.23 -7.34
CA LEU A 13 0.56 -7.23 -6.79
C LEU A 13 -0.50 -6.81 -7.80
N LEU A 14 -0.10 -6.57 -9.05
CA LEU A 14 -1.03 -6.09 -10.08
C LEU A 14 -1.83 -7.19 -10.76
N GLU A 15 -1.31 -8.41 -10.83
CA GLU A 15 -1.98 -9.54 -11.49
C GLU A 15 -2.87 -10.33 -10.54
N TYR A 16 -2.36 -10.67 -9.37
CA TYR A 16 -3.06 -11.52 -8.41
C TYR A 16 -3.81 -10.69 -7.37
N SER A 17 -3.14 -9.72 -6.73
CA SER A 17 -3.76 -9.01 -5.61
C SER A 17 -4.79 -7.97 -6.02
N LEU A 18 -4.51 -7.20 -7.09
CA LEU A 18 -5.39 -6.12 -7.55
C LEU A 18 -6.17 -6.46 -8.82
N GLU A 19 -5.81 -7.55 -9.52
CA GLU A 19 -6.36 -7.92 -10.83
C GLU A 19 -6.55 -6.69 -11.74
N LEU A 20 -5.49 -5.89 -11.85
CA LEU A 20 -5.54 -4.56 -12.44
C LEU A 20 -5.95 -4.64 -13.91
N LYS A 21 -6.93 -3.81 -14.30
CA LYS A 21 -7.58 -3.82 -15.60
C LYS A 21 -7.14 -2.64 -16.46
N ARG A 22 -7.26 -2.80 -17.78
CA ARG A 22 -7.11 -1.69 -18.73
C ARG A 22 -8.15 -0.61 -18.41
N GLY A 23 -7.70 0.64 -18.36
CA GLY A 23 -8.54 1.80 -18.05
C GLY A 23 -8.76 2.08 -16.56
N ASP A 24 -8.31 1.19 -15.64
CA ASP A 24 -8.41 1.46 -14.20
C ASP A 24 -7.66 2.75 -13.84
N LEU A 25 -8.30 3.64 -13.10
CA LEU A 25 -7.61 4.70 -12.38
C LEU A 25 -6.93 4.10 -11.15
N PHE A 26 -5.61 4.16 -11.10
CA PHE A 26 -4.80 3.41 -10.15
C PHE A 26 -3.87 4.31 -9.32
N ALA A 27 -4.02 4.25 -8.00
CA ALA A 27 -3.19 4.99 -7.05
C ALA A 27 -2.06 4.11 -6.49
N ILE A 28 -0.83 4.64 -6.48
CA ILE A 28 0.32 4.04 -5.82
C ILE A 28 0.73 4.95 -4.66
N VAL A 29 0.43 4.52 -3.43
CA VAL A 29 0.72 5.26 -2.20
C VAL A 29 1.97 4.70 -1.54
N ALA A 30 2.98 5.53 -1.33
CA ALA A 30 4.26 5.06 -0.79
C ALA A 30 5.13 6.19 -0.18
N GLU A 31 6.22 5.81 0.47
CA GLU A 31 7.32 6.73 0.85
C GLU A 31 8.51 6.60 -0.12
N PRO A 32 9.36 7.64 -0.27
CA PRO A 32 10.50 7.65 -1.20
C PRO A 32 11.44 6.45 -1.06
N ILE A 33 11.64 5.92 0.15
CA ILE A 33 12.51 4.76 0.40
C ILE A 33 12.09 3.51 -0.40
N SER A 34 10.82 3.41 -0.78
CA SER A 34 10.27 2.30 -1.56
C SER A 34 10.28 2.53 -3.07
N ALA A 35 10.95 3.58 -3.55
CA ALA A 35 11.01 3.96 -4.96
C ALA A 35 11.35 2.79 -5.92
N PRO A 36 12.26 1.85 -5.59
CA PRO A 36 12.53 0.71 -6.48
C PRO A 36 11.28 -0.11 -6.83
N LEU A 37 10.39 -0.37 -5.86
CA LEU A 37 9.14 -1.07 -6.10
C LEU A 37 8.11 -0.18 -6.80
N VAL A 38 8.01 1.10 -6.42
CA VAL A 38 7.14 2.08 -7.10
C VAL A 38 7.44 2.11 -8.60
N TYR A 39 8.71 2.16 -9.00
CA TYR A 39 9.09 2.18 -10.41
C TYR A 39 8.67 0.94 -11.18
N GLU A 40 8.74 -0.26 -10.58
CA GLU A 40 8.29 -1.49 -11.25
C GLU A 40 6.77 -1.60 -11.29
N VAL A 41 6.08 -1.21 -10.22
CA VAL A 41 4.60 -1.15 -10.18
C VAL A 41 4.09 -0.18 -11.24
N TYR A 42 4.64 1.04 -11.31
CA TYR A 42 4.23 2.04 -12.28
C TYR A 42 4.40 1.54 -13.72
N ARG A 43 5.55 0.91 -14.02
CA ARG A 43 5.82 0.34 -15.35
C ARG A 43 4.88 -0.80 -15.69
N GLU A 44 4.59 -1.68 -14.74
CA GLU A 44 3.69 -2.81 -14.95
C GLU A 44 2.23 -2.34 -15.11
N ALA A 45 1.80 -1.32 -14.37
CA ALA A 45 0.48 -0.72 -14.54
C ALA A 45 0.29 -0.13 -15.94
N LEU A 46 1.29 0.60 -16.45
CA LEU A 46 1.27 1.12 -17.82
C LEU A 46 1.20 0.00 -18.88
N ARG A 47 1.95 -1.09 -18.70
CA ARG A 47 1.88 -2.26 -19.60
C ARG A 47 0.50 -2.89 -19.66
N ARG A 48 -0.24 -2.85 -18.54
CA ARG A 48 -1.63 -3.34 -18.45
C ARG A 48 -2.66 -2.35 -19.03
N GLY A 49 -2.23 -1.14 -19.40
CA GLY A 49 -3.09 -0.09 -19.93
C GLY A 49 -3.96 0.57 -18.86
N ALA A 50 -3.55 0.53 -17.60
CA ALA A 50 -4.16 1.31 -16.53
C ALA A 50 -3.65 2.76 -16.56
N HIS A 51 -4.26 3.63 -15.76
CA HIS A 51 -3.86 5.03 -15.57
C HIS A 51 -3.27 5.23 -14.17
N PRO A 52 -1.97 4.92 -13.96
CA PRO A 52 -1.33 5.06 -12.65
C PRO A 52 -0.99 6.51 -12.33
N TYR A 53 -1.17 6.90 -11.06
CA TYR A 53 -0.52 8.06 -10.44
C TYR A 53 0.08 7.67 -9.09
N THR A 54 0.93 8.55 -8.55
CA THR A 54 1.64 8.32 -7.30
C THR A 54 1.24 9.35 -6.25
N ASP A 55 1.02 8.88 -5.03
CA ASP A 55 0.98 9.68 -3.82
C ASP A 55 2.23 9.31 -3.00
N ILE A 56 3.30 10.09 -3.18
CA ILE A 56 4.56 9.90 -2.47
C ILE A 56 4.61 10.89 -1.32
N THR A 57 4.43 10.39 -0.10
CA THR A 57 4.45 11.20 1.11
C THR A 57 5.87 11.26 1.66
N LEU A 58 6.38 12.47 1.94
CA LEU A 58 7.67 12.62 2.60
C LEU A 58 7.58 12.11 4.06
N PRO A 59 8.68 11.54 4.59
CA PRO A 59 8.75 11.20 6.01
C PRO A 59 8.37 12.38 6.91
N ASP A 60 7.86 12.07 8.10
CA ASP A 60 7.53 13.02 9.17
C ASP A 60 6.41 14.03 8.91
N LEU A 61 5.93 14.21 7.67
CA LEU A 61 4.82 15.14 7.38
C LEU A 61 3.56 14.85 8.21
N THR A 62 3.28 13.57 8.46
CA THR A 62 2.16 13.18 9.32
C THR A 62 2.39 13.58 10.78
N GLU A 63 3.62 13.44 11.29
CA GLU A 63 3.98 13.86 12.65
C GLU A 63 3.87 15.38 12.79
N ILE A 64 4.42 16.13 11.84
CA ILE A 64 4.34 17.59 11.78
C ILE A 64 2.88 18.03 11.77
N PHE A 65 2.06 17.44 10.89
CA PHE A 65 0.65 17.79 10.80
C PHE A 65 -0.08 17.52 12.12
N LEU A 66 0.15 16.38 12.76
CA LEU A 66 -0.52 16.03 14.01
C LEU A 66 -0.08 16.89 15.20
N LYS A 67 1.17 17.37 15.22
CA LYS A 67 1.69 18.24 16.28
C LYS A 67 1.36 19.72 16.07
N SER A 68 1.27 20.17 14.82
CA SER A 68 1.19 21.61 14.49
C SER A 68 -0.19 22.06 14.01
N ALA A 69 -1.05 21.16 13.53
CA ALA A 69 -2.36 21.55 13.00
C ALA A 69 -3.34 21.93 14.11
N SER A 70 -4.16 22.94 13.81
CA SER A 70 -5.32 23.28 14.63
C SER A 70 -6.40 22.19 14.58
N ASP A 71 -7.30 22.17 15.57
CA ASP A 71 -8.45 21.26 15.58
C ASP A 71 -9.32 21.33 14.32
N LYS A 72 -9.46 22.52 13.73
CA LYS A 72 -10.20 22.71 12.47
C LYS A 72 -9.47 22.06 11.29
N GLN A 73 -8.15 22.19 11.23
CA GLN A 73 -7.33 21.57 10.18
C GLN A 73 -7.28 20.05 10.31
N LEU A 74 -7.14 19.51 11.53
CA LEU A 74 -7.19 18.06 11.78
C LEU A 74 -8.51 17.46 11.28
N GLN A 75 -9.62 18.18 11.47
CA GLN A 75 -10.95 17.73 11.06
C GLN A 75 -11.28 17.99 9.58
N TYR A 76 -10.43 18.72 8.87
CA TYR A 76 -10.66 19.06 7.47
C TYR A 76 -10.48 17.83 6.56
N ILE A 77 -11.42 17.66 5.62
CA ILE A 77 -11.35 16.63 4.58
C ILE A 77 -11.16 17.33 3.24
N SER A 78 -9.99 17.10 2.63
CA SER A 78 -9.70 17.60 1.30
C SER A 78 -10.74 17.12 0.28
N PRO A 79 -11.22 17.98 -0.63
CA PRO A 79 -12.03 17.57 -1.77
C PRO A 79 -11.35 16.49 -2.62
N LEU A 80 -10.02 16.50 -2.71
CA LEU A 80 -9.25 15.48 -3.45
C LEU A 80 -9.45 14.08 -2.85
N ALA A 81 -9.40 13.96 -1.53
CA ALA A 81 -9.63 12.68 -0.85
C ALA A 81 -11.06 12.14 -1.07
N ARG A 82 -12.05 13.05 -1.28
CA ARG A 82 -13.41 12.64 -1.68
C ARG A 82 -13.44 12.13 -3.10
N VAL A 83 -12.76 12.81 -4.03
CA VAL A 83 -12.65 12.39 -5.43
C VAL A 83 -11.98 11.03 -5.52
N GLU A 84 -10.87 10.82 -4.83
CA GLU A 84 -10.18 9.52 -4.78
C GLU A 84 -11.12 8.42 -4.27
N ALA A 85 -11.76 8.61 -3.11
CA ALA A 85 -12.69 7.62 -2.58
C ALA A 85 -13.87 7.32 -3.52
N GLN A 86 -14.30 8.30 -4.33
CA GLN A 86 -15.44 8.16 -5.23
C GLN A 86 -15.09 7.70 -6.64
N ARG A 87 -13.84 7.81 -7.09
CA ARG A 87 -13.44 7.59 -8.49
C ARG A 87 -12.36 6.53 -8.67
N MET A 88 -11.54 6.25 -7.66
CA MET A 88 -10.46 5.28 -7.78
C MET A 88 -10.97 3.86 -8.03
N ASP A 89 -10.36 3.16 -8.98
CA ASP A 89 -10.68 1.76 -9.28
C ASP A 89 -9.76 0.80 -8.52
N ALA A 90 -8.49 1.18 -8.34
CA ALA A 90 -7.52 0.42 -7.56
C ALA A 90 -6.58 1.30 -6.74
N ILE A 91 -6.16 0.83 -5.56
CA ILE A 91 -5.09 1.46 -4.77
C ILE A 91 -4.10 0.42 -4.26
N LEU A 92 -2.81 0.74 -4.36
CA LEU A 92 -1.74 -0.02 -3.75
C LEU A 92 -1.05 0.83 -2.69
N HIS A 93 -1.10 0.39 -1.44
CA HIS A 93 -0.29 0.94 -0.36
C HIS A 93 1.00 0.14 -0.22
N ILE A 94 2.14 0.77 -0.47
CA ILE A 94 3.46 0.19 -0.23
C ILE A 94 3.96 0.73 1.10
N ARG A 95 3.86 -0.07 2.16
CA ARG A 95 4.43 0.30 3.46
C ARG A 95 5.93 0.09 3.43
N GLY A 96 6.64 1.11 3.86
CA GLY A 96 8.07 1.15 4.05
C GLY A 96 8.36 2.53 4.59
N GLY A 97 9.35 2.67 5.46
CA GLY A 97 9.68 3.96 6.02
C GLY A 97 11.01 3.95 6.72
N GLU A 98 11.52 5.13 6.98
CA GLU A 98 12.80 5.34 7.68
C GLU A 98 12.65 5.28 9.19
N ASN A 99 11.44 5.54 9.71
CA ASN A 99 11.16 5.58 11.14
C ASN A 99 9.74 5.04 11.45
N THR A 100 9.66 3.85 12.04
CA THR A 100 8.40 3.23 12.46
C THR A 100 7.83 3.81 13.75
N LYS A 101 8.59 4.66 14.44
CA LYS A 101 8.26 5.27 15.74
C LYS A 101 8.03 6.78 15.65
N SER A 102 7.92 7.34 14.45
CA SER A 102 7.70 8.78 14.23
C SER A 102 6.47 9.32 14.97
N LEU A 103 5.42 8.50 15.14
CA LEU A 103 4.20 8.93 15.84
C LEU A 103 4.14 8.56 17.33
N SER A 104 5.20 7.98 17.91
CA SER A 104 5.17 7.44 19.29
C SER A 104 4.87 8.50 20.36
N ASN A 105 5.24 9.76 20.13
CA ASN A 105 5.02 10.86 21.07
C ASN A 105 3.88 11.81 20.65
N VAL A 106 3.07 11.43 19.66
CA VAL A 106 1.93 12.24 19.20
C VAL A 106 0.71 11.99 20.09
N ASP A 107 0.02 13.06 20.48
CA ASP A 107 -1.22 12.97 21.28
C ASP A 107 -2.28 12.09 20.55
N PRO A 108 -2.74 10.98 21.17
CA PRO A 108 -3.79 10.14 20.62
C PRO A 108 -5.09 10.91 20.31
N LYS A 109 -5.39 12.01 21.01
CA LYS A 109 -6.56 12.85 20.74
C LYS A 109 -6.43 13.57 19.40
N ALA A 110 -5.24 14.04 19.02
CA ALA A 110 -5.01 14.65 17.72
C ALA A 110 -5.23 13.64 16.59
N GLN A 111 -4.71 12.42 16.75
CA GLN A 111 -4.96 11.32 15.82
C GLN A 111 -6.46 10.99 15.70
N ALA A 112 -7.17 10.92 16.83
CA ALA A 112 -8.61 10.67 16.83
C ALA A 112 -9.39 11.77 16.11
N LYS A 113 -9.05 13.05 16.32
CA LYS A 113 -9.66 14.19 15.60
C LYS A 113 -9.43 14.09 14.10
N MET A 114 -8.23 13.68 13.67
CA MET A 114 -7.91 13.46 12.26
C MET A 114 -8.73 12.30 11.65
N GLN A 115 -8.91 11.20 12.38
CA GLN A 115 -9.55 10.00 11.83
C GLN A 115 -11.09 10.08 11.79
N ARG A 116 -11.72 10.76 12.75
CA ARG A 116 -13.20 10.86 12.85
C ARG A 116 -13.90 11.27 11.55
N PRO A 117 -13.54 12.38 10.88
CA PRO A 117 -14.25 12.78 9.66
C PRO A 117 -13.95 11.87 8.46
N ARG A 118 -12.83 11.12 8.48
CA ARG A 118 -12.45 10.18 7.41
C ARG A 118 -13.29 8.91 7.39
N VAL A 119 -14.09 8.65 8.44
CA VAL A 119 -15.06 7.53 8.48
C VAL A 119 -16.03 7.57 7.28
N ALA A 120 -16.44 8.77 6.84
CA ALA A 120 -17.31 8.90 5.68
C ALA A 120 -16.67 8.40 4.38
N LEU A 121 -15.35 8.66 4.20
CA LEU A 121 -14.60 8.17 3.04
C LEU A 121 -14.48 6.65 3.07
N ARG A 122 -14.21 6.07 4.24
CA ARG A 122 -14.14 4.61 4.42
C ARG A 122 -15.46 3.93 4.04
N LYS A 123 -16.61 4.51 4.43
CA LYS A 123 -17.93 3.99 4.04
C LYS A 123 -18.15 3.99 2.52
N ILE A 124 -17.64 5.00 1.80
CA ILE A 124 -17.70 5.04 0.33
C ILE A 124 -16.86 3.91 -0.26
N LEU A 125 -15.61 3.76 0.20
CA LEU A 125 -14.69 2.72 -0.27
C LEU A 125 -15.25 1.31 -0.01
N GLN A 126 -15.72 1.04 1.21
CA GLN A 126 -16.35 -0.25 1.57
C GLN A 126 -17.54 -0.58 0.67
N ARG A 127 -18.40 0.41 0.39
CA ARG A 127 -19.52 0.22 -0.53
C ARG A 127 -19.05 -0.11 -1.95
N ARG A 128 -18.03 0.59 -2.45
CA ARG A 128 -17.46 0.34 -3.79
C ARG A 128 -16.78 -1.02 -3.86
N GLU A 129 -16.06 -1.42 -2.81
CA GLU A 129 -15.41 -2.72 -2.69
C GLU A 129 -16.44 -3.85 -2.74
N ALA A 130 -17.51 -3.77 -1.94
CA ALA A 130 -18.61 -4.74 -1.97
C ALA A 130 -19.34 -4.82 -3.32
N GLN A 131 -19.26 -3.76 -4.13
CA GLN A 131 -19.79 -3.71 -5.50
C GLN A 131 -18.77 -4.15 -6.57
N GLY A 132 -17.54 -4.52 -6.19
CA GLY A 132 -16.45 -4.85 -7.12
C GLY A 132 -15.89 -3.66 -7.91
N LYS A 133 -16.26 -2.42 -7.54
CA LYS A 133 -15.84 -1.17 -8.20
C LYS A 133 -14.55 -0.58 -7.65
N PHE A 134 -14.03 -1.15 -6.56
CA PHE A 134 -12.79 -0.70 -5.94
C PHE A 134 -12.03 -1.91 -5.42
N ARG A 135 -10.73 -1.95 -5.69
CA ARG A 135 -9.81 -3.00 -5.21
C ARG A 135 -8.66 -2.32 -4.48
N TRP A 136 -8.21 -2.90 -3.38
CA TRP A 136 -7.09 -2.35 -2.64
C TRP A 136 -6.14 -3.46 -2.23
N CYS A 137 -4.85 -3.13 -2.20
CA CYS A 137 -3.81 -4.01 -1.71
C CYS A 137 -2.88 -3.22 -0.81
N LEU A 138 -2.49 -3.84 0.30
CA LEU A 138 -1.45 -3.35 1.18
C LEU A 138 -0.28 -4.32 1.12
N THR A 139 0.92 -3.78 0.98
CA THR A 139 2.15 -4.56 0.87
C THR A 139 3.28 -3.96 1.69
N GLN A 140 4.38 -4.70 1.85
CA GLN A 140 5.54 -4.30 2.65
C GLN A 140 6.80 -4.27 1.79
N TYR A 141 7.46 -3.12 1.75
CA TYR A 141 8.80 -2.95 1.22
C TYR A 141 9.82 -3.09 2.36
N PRO A 142 10.89 -3.89 2.19
CA PRO A 142 11.91 -4.08 3.21
C PRO A 142 12.72 -2.81 3.42
N THR A 143 12.89 -2.39 4.68
CA THR A 143 13.66 -1.21 5.07
C THR A 143 14.45 -1.51 6.34
N HIS A 144 15.49 -0.73 6.63
CA HIS A 144 16.24 -0.86 7.87
C HIS A 144 15.34 -0.70 9.11
N ALA A 145 14.40 0.24 9.09
CA ALA A 145 13.49 0.45 10.22
C ALA A 145 12.60 -0.79 10.47
N SER A 146 12.04 -1.37 9.41
CA SER A 146 11.24 -2.59 9.54
C SER A 146 12.07 -3.80 9.97
N ALA A 147 13.32 -3.90 9.51
CA ALA A 147 14.24 -4.97 9.95
C ALA A 147 14.58 -4.86 11.44
N GLN A 148 14.84 -3.64 11.92
CA GLN A 148 15.11 -3.36 13.34
C GLN A 148 13.92 -3.72 14.23
N ASP A 149 12.70 -3.34 13.84
CA ASP A 149 11.48 -3.71 14.57
C ASP A 149 11.24 -5.23 14.57
N ALA A 150 11.71 -5.94 13.55
CA ALA A 150 11.66 -7.39 13.47
C ALA A 150 12.85 -8.11 14.14
N HIS A 151 13.77 -7.37 14.76
CA HIS A 151 15.02 -7.89 15.33
C HIS A 151 15.88 -8.70 14.32
N MET A 152 15.92 -8.23 13.08
CA MET A 152 16.65 -8.86 11.97
C MET A 152 17.65 -7.88 11.36
N SER A 153 18.71 -8.41 10.72
CA SER A 153 19.47 -7.62 9.74
C SER A 153 18.59 -7.30 8.52
N LEU A 154 18.98 -6.28 7.73
CA LEU A 154 18.25 -5.93 6.51
C LEU A 154 18.16 -7.12 5.54
N ALA A 155 19.26 -7.84 5.32
CA ALA A 155 19.31 -8.97 4.40
C ALA A 155 18.39 -10.13 4.84
N GLU A 156 18.33 -10.41 6.16
CA GLU A 156 17.39 -11.41 6.70
C GLU A 156 15.94 -10.97 6.50
N TYR A 157 15.64 -9.69 6.76
CA TYR A 157 14.30 -9.15 6.59
C TYR A 157 13.85 -9.13 5.12
N GLU A 158 14.74 -8.75 4.19
CA GLU A 158 14.51 -8.87 2.75
C GLU A 158 14.22 -10.33 2.35
N GLY A 159 15.01 -11.27 2.87
CA GLY A 159 14.80 -12.70 2.66
C GLY A 159 13.45 -13.18 3.21
N PHE A 160 13.05 -12.69 4.38
CA PHE A 160 11.76 -12.96 5.00
C PHE A 160 10.61 -12.46 4.14
N VAL A 161 10.61 -11.17 3.77
CA VAL A 161 9.57 -10.56 2.91
C VAL A 161 9.49 -11.27 1.56
N SER A 162 10.65 -11.58 0.96
CA SER A 162 10.73 -12.31 -0.30
C SER A 162 10.04 -13.67 -0.22
N LYS A 163 10.33 -14.47 0.82
CA LYS A 163 9.72 -15.79 1.01
C LYS A 163 8.23 -15.68 1.35
N ALA A 164 7.85 -14.77 2.23
CA ALA A 164 6.46 -14.55 2.64
C ALA A 164 5.56 -14.15 1.45
N CYS A 165 6.12 -13.44 0.47
CA CYS A 165 5.42 -13.03 -0.74
C CYS A 165 5.64 -13.99 -1.94
N PHE A 166 6.26 -15.15 -1.71
CA PHE A 166 6.64 -16.14 -2.74
C PHE A 166 7.55 -15.63 -3.86
N LEU A 167 8.27 -14.53 -3.64
CA LEU A 167 9.15 -13.90 -4.64
C LEU A 167 10.42 -14.74 -4.90
N ASP A 168 10.74 -15.69 -4.02
CA ASP A 168 11.76 -16.71 -4.21
C ASP A 168 11.33 -17.79 -5.22
N LYS A 169 10.04 -17.87 -5.57
CA LYS A 169 9.52 -18.83 -6.55
C LYS A 169 9.74 -18.34 -7.97
N ARG A 170 9.78 -19.29 -8.91
CA ARG A 170 9.85 -19.00 -10.35
C ARG A 170 8.60 -18.24 -10.81
N ASP A 171 7.43 -18.66 -10.36
CA ASP A 171 6.13 -18.03 -10.63
C ASP A 171 5.37 -17.77 -9.32
N PRO A 172 5.54 -16.59 -8.72
CA PRO A 172 4.85 -16.24 -7.48
C PRO A 172 3.33 -16.15 -7.65
N VAL A 173 2.84 -15.74 -8.82
CA VAL A 173 1.39 -15.64 -9.10
C VAL A 173 0.75 -17.02 -9.06
N ALA A 174 1.38 -18.04 -9.67
CA ALA A 174 0.91 -19.41 -9.58
C ALA A 174 0.93 -19.94 -8.14
N ALA A 175 1.97 -19.60 -7.36
CA ALA A 175 2.05 -19.98 -5.95
C ALA A 175 0.91 -19.38 -5.12
N TRP A 176 0.60 -18.10 -5.33
CA TRP A 176 -0.54 -17.42 -4.70
C TRP A 176 -1.90 -18.03 -5.10
N ARG A 177 -2.12 -18.29 -6.40
CA ARG A 177 -3.33 -18.96 -6.88
C ARG A 177 -3.49 -20.36 -6.27
N LYS A 178 -2.40 -21.11 -6.09
CA LYS A 178 -2.44 -22.40 -5.40
C LYS A 178 -2.84 -22.24 -3.94
N LEU A 179 -2.21 -21.30 -3.23
CA LEU A 179 -2.53 -21.03 -1.82
C LEU A 179 -4.00 -20.63 -1.64
N SER A 180 -4.53 -19.74 -2.49
CA SER A 180 -5.95 -19.35 -2.45
C SER A 180 -6.88 -20.54 -2.63
N LYS A 181 -6.63 -21.43 -3.60
CA LYS A 181 -7.42 -22.66 -3.78
C LYS A 181 -7.35 -23.59 -2.57
N ASP A 182 -6.16 -23.71 -1.95
CA ASP A 182 -5.98 -24.54 -0.77
C ASP A 182 -6.74 -23.95 0.44
N GLN A 183 -6.73 -22.62 0.60
CA GLN A 183 -7.49 -21.91 1.65
C GLN A 183 -9.00 -21.98 1.46
N GLU A 184 -9.50 -21.85 0.23
CA GLU A 184 -10.93 -21.98 -0.09
C GLU A 184 -11.52 -23.34 0.31
N ARG A 185 -10.70 -24.40 0.34
CA ARG A 185 -11.14 -25.73 0.80
C ARG A 185 -11.33 -25.82 2.31
N ILE A 186 -10.66 -24.96 3.07
CA ILE A 186 -10.68 -24.96 4.55
C ILE A 186 -11.81 -24.07 5.09
N VAL A 187 -12.12 -22.98 4.37
CA VAL A 187 -13.11 -21.97 4.80
C VAL A 187 -14.55 -22.34 4.36
N ARG A 188 -14.71 -23.39 3.54
CA ARG A 188 -16.02 -23.99 3.23
C ARG A 188 -16.54 -24.82 4.40
#